data_AF-A0A7X9FV35-F1
#
_entry.id   AF-A0A7X9FV35-F1
#
_cell.length_a   1.000
_cell.length_b   1.000
_cell.length_c   1.000
_cell.angle_alpha   90.00
_cell.angle_beta   90.00
_cell.angle_gamma   90.00
#
_symmetry.space_group_name_H-M   'P 1'
#
loop_
_entity.id
_entity.type
_entity.pdbx_description
1 polymer ?
#
loop_
_entity_poly.entity_id
_entity_poly.type
_entity_poly.pdbx_seq_one_letter_code
_entity_poly.pdbx_strand_id
1 'polypeptide(L)'
;MRQQKFVLAGLLAAFLGLSLFGACSIFKHKEVTPEAKPPEKTAGKGVIQPEDQPLAEANQALDAGHYAQALDIYKTWLDRQPDNKKIQAASRESLEKIKTRADQARIQGRYNLAIDSYNLLLKNYDYFSRALSDLSFSSGEVRQNLKESRLGNYLNQIDQSLKVRKYEQASNLLLEALKENPGEASLKKQAERLLTELKSSGDQSLTDRDFAQAGRYYGLAKKIWPKFKASTGGLTFKLEDLKAAIRICSQQLTNQGMLEYRKGNLKGAISVWESLLAFDPDNDQIKKAIETARAQLQQIKS
;
A
#
# COMPACT_ATOMS: atom_id res chain seq x y z
N MET A 1 7.50 -40.59 -35.28
CA MET A 1 6.65 -41.03 -34.15
C MET A 1 5.92 -39.82 -33.59
N ARG A 2 4.64 -40.02 -33.32
CA ARG A 2 3.57 -39.02 -33.10
C ARG A 2 3.31 -38.92 -31.59
N GLN A 3 2.50 -37.92 -31.21
CA GLN A 3 1.75 -37.74 -29.94
C GLN A 3 2.34 -36.67 -28.99
N GLN A 4 1.60 -35.72 -28.42
CA GLN A 4 0.32 -35.06 -28.74
C GLN A 4 0.18 -33.91 -27.72
N LYS A 5 -0.30 -32.74 -28.16
CA LYS A 5 -0.67 -31.61 -27.31
C LYS A 5 -2.14 -31.80 -26.87
N PHE A 6 -2.43 -31.70 -25.58
CA PHE A 6 -3.80 -31.60 -25.08
C PHE A 6 -4.18 -30.13 -24.85
N VAL A 7 -5.15 -29.67 -25.63
CA VAL A 7 -5.95 -28.46 -25.41
C VAL A 7 -7.33 -28.97 -24.99
N LEU A 8 -7.87 -28.50 -23.87
CA LEU A 8 -9.27 -28.73 -23.51
C LEU A 8 -9.97 -27.39 -23.36
N ALA A 9 -10.95 -27.17 -24.22
CA ALA A 9 -11.85 -26.04 -24.25
C ALA A 9 -13.21 -26.44 -23.69
N GLY A 10 -13.81 -25.51 -22.94
CA GLY A 10 -15.25 -25.19 -22.95
C GLY A 10 -16.24 -26.17 -22.29
N LEU A 11 -17.06 -25.63 -21.38
CA LEU A 11 -18.52 -25.74 -21.45
C LEU A 11 -19.20 -24.77 -20.48
N LEU A 12 -19.84 -23.76 -21.05
CA LEU A 12 -20.90 -22.94 -20.46
C LEU A 12 -22.22 -23.71 -20.61
N ALA A 13 -23.00 -23.84 -19.54
CA ALA A 13 -24.38 -24.32 -19.61
C ALA A 13 -25.31 -23.34 -18.90
N ALA A 14 -26.16 -22.70 -19.70
CA ALA A 14 -27.31 -21.93 -19.27
C ALA A 14 -28.49 -22.89 -19.03
N PHE A 15 -29.29 -22.65 -17.98
CA PHE A 15 -30.63 -23.22 -17.87
C PHE A 15 -31.62 -22.14 -17.40
N LEU A 16 -32.50 -21.78 -18.33
CA LEU A 16 -33.76 -21.06 -18.14
C LEU A 16 -34.88 -22.09 -18.39
N GLY A 17 -35.91 -22.12 -17.55
CA GLY A 17 -37.08 -22.97 -17.79
C GLY A 17 -38.11 -22.96 -16.67
N LEU A 18 -39.12 -22.11 -16.81
CA LEU A 18 -40.35 -22.03 -16.01
C LEU A 18 -41.16 -23.34 -16.02
N SER A 19 -41.94 -23.59 -14.97
CA SER A 19 -43.39 -23.82 -15.10
C SER A 19 -44.13 -23.71 -13.76
N LEU A 20 -45.18 -22.88 -13.77
CA LEU A 20 -46.29 -22.84 -12.81
C LEU A 20 -47.20 -24.04 -13.05
N PHE A 21 -47.80 -24.61 -12.00
CA PHE A 21 -49.22 -24.98 -11.94
C PHE A 21 -49.61 -25.25 -10.48
N GLY A 22 -50.63 -24.57 -9.99
CA GLY A 22 -51.27 -24.84 -8.70
C GLY A 22 -52.41 -25.85 -8.84
N ALA A 23 -52.76 -26.50 -7.73
CA ALA A 23 -54.13 -26.88 -7.38
C ALA A 23 -54.19 -27.33 -5.91
N CYS A 24 -55.32 -27.02 -5.29
CA CYS A 24 -55.64 -27.15 -3.87
C CYS A 24 -55.71 -28.60 -3.38
N SER A 25 -55.47 -28.80 -2.08
CA SER A 25 -56.31 -29.72 -1.29
C SER A 25 -56.50 -29.21 0.14
N ILE A 26 -57.77 -29.22 0.54
CA ILE A 26 -58.35 -28.88 1.85
C ILE A 26 -58.27 -30.14 2.71
N PHE A 27 -57.88 -30.06 3.99
CA PHE A 27 -58.56 -30.79 5.09
C PHE A 27 -58.17 -30.30 6.49
N LYS A 28 -59.23 -29.97 7.24
CA LYS A 28 -59.45 -30.05 8.70
C LYS A 28 -58.79 -29.02 9.64
N HIS A 29 -59.66 -28.12 10.11
CA HIS A 29 -59.57 -27.37 11.35
C HIS A 29 -59.15 -28.24 12.54
N LYS A 30 -58.14 -27.76 13.26
CA LYS A 30 -57.91 -28.07 14.67
C LYS A 30 -58.10 -26.77 15.44
N GLU A 31 -58.96 -26.81 16.44
CA GLU A 31 -59.28 -25.70 17.33
C GLU A 31 -58.01 -25.14 17.98
N VAL A 32 -57.84 -23.82 17.90
CA VAL A 32 -56.76 -23.08 18.54
C VAL A 32 -57.30 -22.55 19.87
N THR A 33 -56.85 -23.13 20.96
CA THR A 33 -56.90 -22.53 22.30
C THR A 33 -55.97 -21.31 22.31
N PRO A 34 -56.34 -20.15 22.87
CA PRO A 34 -55.48 -18.98 22.87
C PRO A 34 -54.36 -19.18 23.88
N GLU A 35 -53.15 -19.45 23.39
CA GLU A 35 -51.94 -19.46 24.22
C GLU A 35 -51.56 -18.03 24.61
N ALA A 36 -51.35 -17.84 25.91
CA ALA A 36 -51.05 -16.56 26.51
C ALA A 36 -49.78 -15.93 25.92
N LYS A 37 -49.86 -14.62 25.66
CA LYS A 37 -48.73 -13.75 25.29
C LYS A 37 -47.56 -13.99 26.27
N PRO A 38 -46.33 -14.26 25.80
CA PRO A 38 -45.17 -14.34 26.69
C PRO A 38 -44.98 -12.97 27.37
N PRO A 39 -44.67 -12.92 28.68
CA PRO A 39 -44.44 -11.65 29.33
C PRO A 39 -43.24 -10.96 28.68
N GLU A 40 -43.51 -9.74 28.24
CA GLU A 40 -42.53 -8.76 27.81
C GLU A 40 -41.47 -8.66 28.92
N LYS A 41 -40.28 -9.21 28.67
CA LYS A 41 -39.11 -8.93 29.52
C LYS A 41 -38.80 -7.45 29.33
N THR A 42 -39.39 -6.62 30.18
CA THR A 42 -38.86 -5.30 30.50
C THR A 42 -37.42 -5.49 30.93
N ALA A 43 -36.50 -5.33 29.98
CA ALA A 43 -35.11 -5.07 30.26
C ALA A 43 -35.11 -3.77 31.08
N GLY A 44 -34.94 -3.91 32.40
CA GLY A 44 -34.74 -2.78 33.27
C GLY A 44 -33.56 -1.99 32.72
N LYS A 45 -33.81 -0.76 32.25
CA LYS A 45 -32.76 0.25 32.18
C LYS A 45 -32.35 0.48 33.63
N GLY A 46 -31.37 -0.28 34.10
CA GLY A 46 -30.75 -0.05 35.39
C GLY A 46 -30.29 1.40 35.43
N VAL A 47 -30.76 2.14 36.43
CA VAL A 47 -30.31 3.51 36.67
C VAL A 47 -28.81 3.42 36.95
N ILE A 48 -27.99 3.88 35.99
CA ILE A 48 -26.54 3.98 36.19
C ILE A 48 -26.36 4.94 37.37
N GLN A 49 -25.68 4.50 38.42
CA GLN A 49 -25.40 5.37 39.54
C GLN A 49 -24.53 6.54 39.05
N PRO A 50 -24.78 7.79 39.45
CA PRO A 50 -24.04 8.96 38.95
C PRO A 50 -22.52 8.83 39.01
N GLU A 51 -22.00 8.07 39.98
CA GLU A 51 -20.59 7.71 40.16
C GLU A 51 -20.03 6.69 39.14
N ASP A 52 -20.89 5.90 38.49
CA ASP A 52 -20.51 4.89 37.48
C ASP A 52 -20.78 5.38 36.04
N GLN A 53 -21.51 6.48 35.86
CA GLN A 53 -21.77 7.13 34.56
C GLN A 53 -20.51 7.33 33.69
N PRO A 54 -19.35 7.75 34.23
CA PRO A 54 -18.13 7.93 33.44
C PRO A 54 -17.54 6.64 32.91
N LEU A 55 -17.68 5.55 33.67
CA LEU A 55 -17.24 4.23 33.24
C LEU A 55 -18.12 3.73 32.10
N ALA A 56 -19.42 3.99 32.16
CA ALA A 56 -20.34 3.65 31.08
C ALA A 56 -19.99 4.42 29.78
N GLU A 57 -19.71 5.73 29.88
CA GLU A 57 -19.31 6.55 28.73
C GLU A 57 -17.97 6.12 28.14
N ALA A 58 -16.97 5.84 28.99
CA ALA A 58 -15.67 5.34 28.53
C ALA A 58 -15.81 3.96 27.86
N ASN A 59 -16.59 3.05 28.44
CA ASN A 59 -16.83 1.72 27.86
C ASN A 59 -17.54 1.81 26.51
N GLN A 60 -18.55 2.67 26.38
CA GLN A 60 -19.22 2.92 25.10
C GLN A 60 -18.24 3.44 24.04
N ALA A 61 -17.35 4.37 24.42
CA ALA A 61 -16.32 4.85 23.51
C ALA A 61 -15.33 3.74 23.09
N LEU A 62 -14.94 2.84 24.00
CA LEU A 62 -14.05 1.70 23.69
C LEU A 62 -14.70 0.69 22.74
N ASP A 63 -15.99 0.42 22.92
CA ASP A 63 -16.74 -0.51 22.06
C ASP A 63 -16.97 0.07 20.66
N ALA A 64 -17.11 1.40 20.56
CA ALA A 64 -17.12 2.12 19.29
C ALA A 64 -15.72 2.27 18.65
N GLY A 65 -14.65 1.86 19.34
CA GLY A 65 -13.27 2.04 18.87
C GLY A 65 -12.71 3.46 19.02
N HIS A 66 -13.43 4.34 19.71
CA HIS A 66 -13.01 5.72 20.02
C HIS A 66 -12.06 5.74 21.22
N TYR A 67 -10.92 5.07 21.08
CA TYR A 67 -9.96 4.91 22.18
C TYR A 67 -9.47 6.24 22.75
N ALA A 68 -9.23 7.25 21.91
CA ALA A 68 -8.80 8.56 22.37
C ALA A 68 -9.83 9.21 23.31
N GLN A 69 -11.11 9.15 22.93
CA GLN A 69 -12.21 9.66 23.75
C GLN A 69 -12.31 8.92 25.09
N ALA A 70 -12.20 7.59 25.08
CA ALA A 70 -12.20 6.81 26.32
C ALA A 70 -11.05 7.21 27.26
N LEU A 71 -9.84 7.39 26.73
CA LEU A 71 -8.69 7.82 27.52
C LEU A 71 -8.84 9.24 28.07
N ASP A 72 -9.45 10.16 27.33
CA ASP A 72 -9.71 11.53 27.80
C ASP A 72 -10.77 11.56 28.93
N ILE A 73 -11.78 10.69 28.86
CA ILE A 73 -12.75 10.49 29.96
C ILE A 73 -12.02 9.98 31.21
N TYR A 74 -11.18 8.96 31.08
CA TYR A 74 -10.42 8.43 32.21
C TYR A 74 -9.51 9.47 32.87
N LYS A 75 -8.78 10.26 32.07
CA LYS A 75 -7.95 11.35 32.59
C LYS A 75 -8.76 12.35 33.41
N THR A 76 -9.88 12.81 32.84
CA THR A 76 -10.76 13.77 33.51
C THR A 76 -11.22 13.27 34.87
N TRP A 77 -11.47 11.96 35.00
CA TRP A 77 -11.91 11.35 36.25
C TRP A 77 -10.79 11.05 37.23
N LEU A 78 -9.62 10.61 36.75
CA LEU A 78 -8.45 10.42 37.58
C LEU A 78 -7.93 11.76 38.14
N ASP A 79 -8.07 12.87 37.40
CA ASP A 79 -7.72 14.20 37.91
C ASP A 79 -8.66 14.66 39.05
N ARG A 80 -9.93 14.25 39.00
CA ARG A 80 -10.95 14.60 40.02
C ARG A 80 -10.91 13.67 41.23
N GLN A 81 -10.66 12.38 41.00
CA GLN A 81 -10.67 11.32 42.01
C GLN A 81 -9.47 10.39 41.80
N PRO A 82 -8.25 10.83 42.16
CA PRO A 82 -7.03 10.06 41.92
C PRO A 82 -7.04 8.68 42.57
N ASP A 83 -7.67 8.54 43.74
CA ASP A 83 -7.71 7.31 44.53
C ASP A 83 -8.87 6.37 44.16
N ASN A 84 -9.66 6.71 43.13
CA ASN A 84 -10.79 5.87 42.73
C ASN A 84 -10.30 4.58 42.04
N LYS A 85 -10.21 3.50 42.82
CA LYS A 85 -9.73 2.18 42.38
C LYS A 85 -10.50 1.60 41.20
N LYS A 86 -11.81 1.89 41.07
CA LYS A 86 -12.61 1.42 39.92
C LYS A 86 -12.14 2.09 38.62
N ILE A 87 -11.98 3.42 38.64
CA ILE A 87 -11.50 4.17 37.47
C ILE A 87 -10.07 3.77 37.13
N GLN A 88 -9.19 3.63 38.12
CA GLN A 88 -7.81 3.16 37.90
C GLN A 88 -7.79 1.79 37.21
N ALA A 89 -8.56 0.82 37.72
CA ALA A 89 -8.63 -0.52 37.14
C ALA A 89 -9.17 -0.52 35.70
N ALA A 90 -10.27 0.20 35.44
CA ALA A 90 -10.86 0.32 34.11
C ALA A 90 -9.90 1.02 33.11
N SER A 91 -9.21 2.07 33.56
CA SER A 91 -8.20 2.78 32.76
C SER A 91 -7.06 1.85 32.38
N ARG A 92 -6.54 1.07 33.35
CA ARG A 92 -5.49 0.08 33.14
C ARG A 92 -5.93 -0.96 32.12
N GLU A 93 -7.07 -1.62 32.35
CA GLU A 93 -7.60 -2.64 31.44
C GLU A 93 -7.75 -2.12 30.01
N SER A 94 -8.22 -0.87 29.86
CA SER A 94 -8.39 -0.24 28.56
C SER A 94 -7.07 0.00 27.84
N LEU A 95 -6.03 0.46 28.55
CA LEU A 95 -4.68 0.63 28.00
C LEU A 95 -4.09 -0.71 27.55
N GLU A 96 -4.24 -1.76 28.36
CA GLU A 96 -3.80 -3.13 28.02
C GLU A 96 -4.53 -3.68 26.80
N LYS A 97 -5.83 -3.42 26.69
CA LYS A 97 -6.65 -3.82 25.53
C LYS A 97 -6.22 -3.08 24.26
N ILE A 98 -5.93 -1.77 24.34
CA ILE A 98 -5.40 -0.99 23.21
C ILE A 98 -4.04 -1.56 22.78
N LYS A 99 -3.14 -1.81 23.73
CA LYS A 99 -1.82 -2.39 23.46
C LYS A 99 -1.92 -3.76 22.79
N THR A 100 -2.74 -4.65 23.35
CA THR A 100 -2.98 -6.00 22.79
C THR A 100 -3.53 -5.92 21.36
N ARG A 101 -4.50 -5.03 21.10
CA ARG A 101 -5.05 -4.82 19.75
C ARG A 101 -4.00 -4.26 18.77
N ALA A 102 -3.15 -3.35 19.23
CA ALA A 102 -2.04 -2.81 18.44
C ALA A 102 -1.04 -3.92 18.06
N ASP A 103 -0.67 -4.77 19.01
CA ASP A 103 0.24 -5.90 18.79
C ASP A 103 -0.36 -6.91 17.81
N GLN A 104 -1.64 -7.25 17.96
CA GLN A 104 -2.35 -8.11 17.02
C GLN A 104 -2.42 -7.49 15.61
N ALA A 105 -2.70 -6.19 15.51
CA ALA A 105 -2.71 -5.49 14.24
C ALA A 105 -1.33 -5.54 13.56
N ARG A 106 -0.24 -5.34 14.32
CA ARG A 106 1.14 -5.45 13.82
C ARG A 106 1.45 -6.87 13.32
N ILE A 107 1.11 -7.90 14.10
CA ILE A 107 1.33 -9.31 13.75
C ILE A 107 0.56 -9.68 12.46
N GLN A 108 -0.64 -9.13 12.29
CA GLN A 108 -1.48 -9.35 11.12
C GLN A 108 -1.12 -8.46 9.92
N GLY A 109 -0.06 -7.65 10.00
CA GLY A 109 0.35 -6.73 8.94
C GLY A 109 -0.58 -5.54 8.73
N ARG A 110 -1.54 -5.30 9.63
CA ARG A 110 -2.42 -4.12 9.66
C ARG A 110 -1.69 -2.92 10.27
N TYR A 111 -0.56 -2.56 9.67
CA TYR A 111 0.41 -1.64 10.28
C TYR A 111 -0.13 -0.25 10.57
N ASN A 112 -1.00 0.32 9.73
CA ASN A 112 -1.60 1.64 10.01
C ASN A 112 -2.40 1.63 11.32
N LEU A 113 -3.24 0.61 11.55
CA LEU A 113 -3.99 0.46 12.80
C LEU A 113 -3.06 0.30 14.02
N ALA A 114 -1.97 -0.44 13.86
CA ALA A 114 -0.96 -0.61 14.90
C ALA A 114 -0.25 0.73 15.20
N ILE A 115 0.18 1.46 14.17
CA ILE A 115 0.83 2.77 14.26
C ILE A 115 -0.05 3.76 15.02
N ASP A 116 -1.33 3.87 14.65
CA ASP A 116 -2.28 4.78 15.29
C ASP A 116 -2.46 4.45 16.77
N SER A 117 -2.60 3.16 17.09
CA SER A 117 -2.77 2.67 18.46
C SER A 117 -1.52 2.91 19.31
N TYR A 118 -0.32 2.62 18.79
CA TYR A 118 0.93 2.88 19.50
C TYR A 118 1.19 4.38 19.68
N ASN A 119 0.90 5.21 18.68
CA ASN A 119 0.98 6.67 18.82
C ASN A 119 0.04 7.18 19.93
N LEU A 120 -1.20 6.65 19.98
CA LEU A 120 -2.15 6.99 21.03
C LEU A 120 -1.62 6.59 22.41
N LEU A 121 -1.06 5.38 22.56
CA LEU A 121 -0.46 4.94 23.82
C LEU A 121 0.71 5.85 24.23
N LEU A 122 1.63 6.16 23.32
CA LEU A 122 2.79 7.02 23.61
C LEU A 122 2.39 8.44 23.99
N LYS A 123 1.40 9.03 23.28
CA LYS A 123 0.88 10.37 23.58
C LYS A 123 0.35 10.48 25.01
N ASN A 124 -0.15 9.37 25.56
CA ASN A 124 -0.81 9.34 26.86
C ASN A 124 0.03 8.67 27.95
N TYR A 125 1.19 8.12 27.60
CA TYR A 125 1.98 7.26 28.50
C TYR A 125 2.44 8.00 29.76
N ASP A 126 2.98 9.20 29.62
CA ASP A 126 3.53 9.97 30.76
C ASP A 126 2.47 10.35 31.80
N TYR A 127 1.21 10.51 31.37
CA TYR A 127 0.10 10.71 32.29
C TYR A 127 -0.24 9.41 33.01
N PHE A 128 -0.55 8.35 32.26
CA PHE A 128 -1.08 7.11 32.84
C PHE A 128 -0.03 6.34 33.64
N SER A 129 1.25 6.40 33.27
CA SER A 129 2.34 5.78 34.05
C SER A 129 2.55 6.43 35.42
N ARG A 130 2.14 7.69 35.59
CA ARG A 130 2.15 8.37 36.90
C ARG A 130 0.87 8.09 37.69
N ALA A 131 -0.27 8.07 37.00
CA ALA A 131 -1.58 7.87 37.63
C ALA A 131 -1.86 6.39 38.00
N LEU A 132 -1.25 5.44 37.28
CA LEU A 132 -1.45 4.00 37.45
C LEU A 132 -0.11 3.33 37.74
N SER A 133 -0.01 2.66 38.88
CA SER A 133 1.23 2.05 39.36
C SER A 133 1.30 0.55 39.00
N ASP A 134 1.57 0.17 37.74
CA ASP A 134 1.69 -1.25 37.25
C ASP A 134 1.23 -1.48 35.78
N LEU A 135 1.51 -0.58 34.83
CA LEU A 135 1.28 -0.93 33.42
C LEU A 135 2.17 -2.11 33.00
N SER A 136 1.61 -3.07 32.25
CA SER A 136 2.34 -4.29 31.86
C SER A 136 3.41 -4.03 30.80
N PHE A 137 3.32 -2.89 30.11
CA PHE A 137 4.20 -2.49 29.03
C PHE A 137 4.94 -1.19 29.35
N SER A 138 6.11 -1.02 28.73
CA SER A 138 6.90 0.20 28.84
C SER A 138 6.75 1.11 27.62
N SER A 139 7.03 2.41 27.77
CA SER A 139 7.11 3.30 26.61
C SER A 139 8.25 2.92 25.65
N GLY A 140 9.31 2.27 26.15
CA GLY A 140 10.39 1.73 25.32
C GLY A 140 9.87 0.62 24.39
N GLU A 141 9.11 -0.33 24.92
CA GLU A 141 8.48 -1.40 24.14
C GLU A 141 7.50 -0.85 23.10
N VAL A 142 6.65 0.11 23.48
CA VAL A 142 5.70 0.73 22.55
C VAL A 142 6.42 1.49 21.43
N ARG A 143 7.50 2.22 21.73
CA ARG A 143 8.33 2.89 20.71
C ARG A 143 8.98 1.88 19.75
N GLN A 144 9.47 0.76 20.27
CA GLN A 144 10.06 -0.30 19.46
C GLN A 144 9.02 -0.92 18.52
N ASN A 145 7.84 -1.29 19.03
CA ASN A 145 6.77 -1.85 18.22
C ASN A 145 6.23 -0.86 17.18
N LEU A 146 6.19 0.44 17.51
CA LEU A 146 5.85 1.50 16.56
C LEU A 146 6.87 1.57 15.42
N LYS A 147 8.17 1.52 15.73
CA LYS A 147 9.25 1.51 14.73
C LYS A 147 9.12 0.31 13.79
N GLU A 148 8.92 -0.88 14.34
CA GLU A 148 8.69 -2.10 13.56
C GLU A 148 7.45 -2.00 12.67
N SER A 149 6.36 -1.43 13.19
CA SER A 149 5.13 -1.24 12.44
C SER A 149 5.31 -0.26 11.28
N ARG A 150 6.05 0.83 11.48
CA ARG A 150 6.40 1.78 10.41
C ARG A 150 7.25 1.12 9.34
N LEU A 151 8.28 0.37 9.71
CA LEU A 151 9.09 -0.39 8.77
C LEU A 151 8.24 -1.39 7.97
N GLY A 152 7.40 -2.16 8.64
CA GLY A 152 6.46 -3.09 8.00
C GLY A 152 5.51 -2.39 7.02
N ASN A 153 5.00 -1.21 7.40
CA ASN A 153 4.14 -0.40 6.53
C ASN A 153 4.87 0.06 5.26
N TYR A 154 6.10 0.58 5.40
CA TYR A 154 6.94 0.94 4.26
C TYR A 154 7.18 -0.25 3.34
N LEU A 155 7.59 -1.40 3.90
CA LEU A 155 7.86 -2.60 3.12
C LEU A 155 6.63 -3.07 2.32
N ASN A 156 5.44 -3.03 2.93
CA ASN A 156 4.18 -3.37 2.25
C ASN A 156 3.90 -2.38 1.10
N GLN A 157 3.97 -1.07 1.35
CA GLN A 157 3.71 -0.06 0.32
C GLN A 157 4.71 -0.11 -0.84
N ILE A 158 5.98 -0.38 -0.55
CA ILE A 158 7.02 -0.59 -1.57
C ILE A 158 6.68 -1.82 -2.42
N ASP A 159 6.36 -2.96 -1.78
CA ASP A 159 6.00 -4.19 -2.50
C ASP A 159 4.75 -3.99 -3.40
N GLN A 160 3.72 -3.31 -2.90
CA GLN A 160 2.56 -2.96 -3.73
C GLN A 160 2.94 -2.07 -4.91
N SER A 161 3.77 -1.04 -4.68
CA SER A 161 4.22 -0.14 -5.73
C SER A 161 5.02 -0.87 -6.82
N LEU A 162 5.89 -1.81 -6.43
CA LEU A 162 6.64 -2.66 -7.36
C LEU A 162 5.70 -3.59 -8.16
N LYS A 163 4.74 -4.25 -7.51
CA LYS A 163 3.74 -5.12 -8.15
C LYS A 163 2.97 -4.42 -9.26
N VAL A 164 2.59 -3.16 -9.06
CA VAL A 164 1.91 -2.35 -10.07
C VAL A 164 2.86 -1.50 -10.93
N ARG A 165 4.16 -1.79 -10.91
CA ARG A 165 5.23 -1.14 -11.70
C ARG A 165 5.33 0.38 -11.51
N LYS A 166 4.90 0.89 -10.36
CA LYS A 166 5.06 2.31 -9.96
C LYS A 166 6.45 2.52 -9.36
N TYR A 167 7.48 2.39 -10.18
CA TYR A 167 8.88 2.38 -9.75
C TYR A 167 9.35 3.68 -9.10
N GLU A 168 8.90 4.85 -9.57
CA GLU A 168 9.23 6.13 -8.92
C GLU A 168 8.60 6.25 -7.53
N GLN A 169 7.36 5.79 -7.36
CA GLN A 169 6.71 5.74 -6.05
C GLN A 169 7.47 4.80 -5.11
N ALA A 170 7.84 3.60 -5.58
CA ALA A 170 8.65 2.66 -4.81
C ALA A 170 10.01 3.26 -4.41
N SER A 171 10.67 3.98 -5.31
CA SER A 171 11.93 4.67 -5.01
C SER A 171 11.77 5.75 -3.95
N ASN A 172 10.69 6.53 -3.98
CA ASN A 172 10.46 7.60 -3.01
C ASN A 172 10.16 7.03 -1.62
N LEU A 173 9.25 6.05 -1.54
CA LEU A 173 8.96 5.33 -0.30
C LEU A 173 10.21 4.69 0.32
N LEU A 174 11.07 4.10 -0.52
CA LEU A 174 12.30 3.47 -0.05
C LEU A 174 13.31 4.49 0.50
N LEU A 175 13.40 5.68 -0.09
CA LEU A 175 14.22 6.77 0.42
C LEU A 175 13.73 7.26 1.79
N GLU A 176 12.42 7.44 1.93
CA GLU A 176 11.80 7.82 3.21
C GLU A 176 12.07 6.76 4.29
N ALA A 177 11.85 5.49 3.95
CA ALA A 177 12.09 4.37 4.87
C ALA A 177 13.56 4.29 5.32
N LEU A 178 14.51 4.48 4.41
CA LEU A 178 15.96 4.46 4.71
C LEU A 178 16.40 5.66 5.55
N LYS A 179 15.74 6.81 5.40
CA LYS A 179 15.98 7.98 6.25
C LYS A 179 15.57 7.68 7.71
N GLU A 180 14.45 7.00 7.90
CA GLU A 180 13.98 6.60 9.24
C GLU A 180 14.73 5.39 9.83
N ASN A 181 15.19 4.47 8.96
CA ASN A 181 15.80 3.21 9.36
C ASN A 181 17.12 2.99 8.61
N PRO A 182 18.16 3.81 8.90
CA PRO A 182 19.44 3.70 8.21
C PRO A 182 20.08 2.33 8.48
N GLY A 183 20.56 1.68 7.42
CA GLY A 183 21.25 0.40 7.51
C GLY A 183 20.35 -0.84 7.53
N GLU A 184 19.02 -0.67 7.58
CA GLU A 184 18.04 -1.75 7.62
C GLU A 184 18.18 -2.70 6.42
N ALA A 185 18.47 -3.98 6.70
CA ALA A 185 18.83 -4.96 5.68
C ALA A 185 17.66 -5.28 4.73
N SER A 186 16.43 -5.27 5.25
CA SER A 186 15.22 -5.47 4.44
C SER A 186 15.03 -4.35 3.40
N LEU A 187 15.35 -3.11 3.75
CA LEU A 187 15.29 -1.98 2.81
C LEU A 187 16.39 -2.05 1.74
N LYS A 188 17.60 -2.48 2.11
CA LYS A 188 18.67 -2.71 1.12
C LYS A 188 18.24 -3.73 0.06
N LYS A 189 17.63 -4.85 0.48
CA LYS A 189 17.08 -5.86 -0.44
C LYS A 189 15.97 -5.29 -1.35
N GLN A 190 15.12 -4.40 -0.84
CA GLN A 190 14.11 -3.73 -1.67
C GLN A 190 14.73 -2.77 -2.71
N ALA A 191 15.85 -2.12 -2.39
CA ALA A 191 16.62 -1.33 -3.36
C ALA A 191 17.19 -2.21 -4.47
N GLU A 192 17.79 -3.35 -4.11
CA GLU A 192 18.31 -4.32 -5.08
C GLU A 192 17.20 -4.85 -5.98
N ARG A 193 16.04 -5.18 -5.40
CA ARG A 193 14.86 -5.64 -6.14
C ARG A 193 14.35 -4.58 -7.12
N LEU A 194 14.20 -3.33 -6.69
CA LEU A 194 13.77 -2.22 -7.55
C LEU A 194 14.68 -2.06 -8.77
N LEU A 195 16.00 -2.04 -8.57
CA LEU A 195 16.97 -1.91 -9.66
C LEU A 195 16.95 -3.14 -10.59
N THR A 196 16.79 -4.33 -10.03
CA THR A 196 16.69 -5.58 -10.78
C THR A 196 15.42 -5.64 -11.64
N GLU A 197 14.27 -5.25 -11.09
CA GLU A 197 13.00 -5.21 -11.83
C GLU A 197 13.02 -4.17 -12.97
N LEU A 198 13.62 -3.00 -12.74
CA LEU A 198 13.81 -2.00 -13.79
C LEU A 198 14.73 -2.53 -14.89
N LYS A 199 15.86 -3.13 -14.54
CA LYS A 199 16.77 -3.71 -15.54
C LYS A 199 16.10 -4.83 -16.32
N SER A 200 15.44 -5.77 -15.65
CA SER A 200 14.74 -6.89 -16.30
C SER A 200 13.61 -6.40 -17.21
N SER A 201 12.85 -5.37 -16.81
CA SER A 201 11.82 -4.77 -17.67
C SER A 201 12.43 -4.07 -18.89
N GLY A 202 13.58 -3.42 -18.72
CA GLY A 202 14.37 -2.87 -19.82
C GLY A 202 14.86 -3.96 -20.78
N ASP A 203 15.44 -5.04 -20.25
CA ASP A 203 15.96 -6.16 -21.02
C ASP A 203 14.84 -6.84 -21.82
N GLN A 204 13.67 -7.05 -21.22
CA GLN A 204 12.51 -7.59 -21.92
C GLN A 204 12.06 -6.67 -23.05
N SER A 205 11.92 -5.37 -22.79
CA SER A 205 11.52 -4.40 -23.82
C SER A 205 12.54 -4.33 -24.96
N LEU A 206 13.84 -4.49 -24.64
CA LEU A 206 14.92 -4.53 -25.62
C LEU A 206 14.83 -5.78 -26.50
N THR A 207 14.53 -6.95 -25.92
CA THR A 207 14.24 -8.19 -26.67
C THR A 207 13.05 -8.02 -27.60
N ASP A 208 12.00 -7.33 -27.14
CA ASP A 208 10.80 -7.03 -27.93
C ASP A 208 11.04 -5.92 -28.97
N ARG A 209 12.26 -5.37 -29.03
CA ARG A 209 12.68 -4.25 -29.89
C ARG A 209 11.91 -2.95 -29.65
N ASP A 210 11.27 -2.82 -28.50
CA ASP A 210 10.74 -1.54 -28.01
C ASP A 210 11.86 -0.75 -27.34
N PHE A 211 12.69 -0.13 -28.17
CA PHE A 211 13.84 0.66 -27.72
C PHE A 211 13.45 1.88 -26.89
N ALA A 212 12.26 2.45 -27.13
CA ALA A 212 11.77 3.61 -26.39
C ALA A 212 11.42 3.19 -24.96
N GLN A 213 10.69 2.09 -24.79
CA GLN A 213 10.34 1.59 -23.46
C GLN A 213 11.55 1.02 -22.72
N ALA A 214 12.42 0.28 -23.41
CA ALA A 214 13.67 -0.21 -22.84
C ALA A 214 14.53 0.93 -22.30
N GLY A 215 14.74 1.98 -23.11
CA GLY A 215 15.48 3.17 -22.74
C GLY A 215 14.92 3.86 -21.50
N ARG A 216 13.59 3.99 -21.38
CA ARG A 216 12.93 4.55 -20.20
C ARG A 216 13.22 3.76 -18.93
N TYR A 217 13.15 2.42 -18.98
CA TYR A 217 13.45 1.59 -17.81
C TYR A 217 14.93 1.72 -17.38
N TYR A 218 15.86 1.63 -18.32
CA TYR A 218 17.28 1.79 -18.01
C TYR A 218 17.62 3.21 -17.55
N GLY A 219 17.04 4.22 -18.18
CA GLY A 219 17.19 5.62 -17.80
C GLY A 219 16.70 5.88 -16.38
N LEU A 220 15.55 5.32 -16.02
CA LEU A 220 15.04 5.39 -14.65
C LEU A 220 15.95 4.64 -13.65
N ALA A 221 16.42 3.43 -13.99
CA ALA A 221 17.38 2.71 -13.17
C ALA A 221 18.68 3.52 -12.95
N LYS A 222 19.22 4.14 -14.01
CA LYS A 222 20.40 5.02 -13.94
C LYS A 222 20.15 6.24 -13.04
N LYS A 223 18.98 6.89 -13.16
CA LYS A 223 18.58 8.03 -12.32
C LYS A 223 18.47 7.63 -10.84
N ILE A 224 18.00 6.42 -10.56
CA ILE A 224 17.80 5.90 -9.21
C ILE A 224 19.11 5.40 -8.58
N TRP A 225 19.99 4.77 -9.36
CA TRP A 225 21.24 4.15 -8.91
C TRP A 225 22.04 4.96 -7.86
N PRO A 226 22.38 6.25 -8.08
CA PRO A 226 23.20 7.00 -7.11
C PRO A 226 22.54 7.13 -5.73
N LYS A 227 21.20 7.10 -5.67
CA LYS A 227 20.43 7.20 -4.42
C LYS A 227 20.60 5.96 -3.54
N PHE A 228 20.90 4.81 -4.14
CA PHE A 228 21.00 3.51 -3.46
C PHE A 228 22.36 2.84 -3.64
N LYS A 229 23.42 3.60 -3.96
CA LYS A 229 24.77 3.08 -4.21
C LYS A 229 25.28 2.15 -3.10
N ALA A 230 24.95 2.44 -1.84
CA ALA A 230 25.33 1.59 -0.69
C ALA A 230 24.60 0.22 -0.65
N SER A 231 23.58 0.04 -1.49
CA SER A 231 22.74 -1.16 -1.58
C SER A 231 22.92 -1.89 -2.91
N THR A 232 23.92 -1.54 -3.74
CA THR A 232 24.12 -2.20 -5.04
C THR A 232 25.07 -3.40 -4.99
N GLY A 233 25.58 -3.75 -3.80
CA GLY A 233 26.60 -4.78 -3.63
C GLY A 233 26.15 -6.19 -4.05
N GLY A 234 24.86 -6.50 -3.92
CA GLY A 234 24.29 -7.79 -4.32
C GLY A 234 23.82 -7.86 -5.78
N LEU A 235 23.96 -6.79 -6.58
CA LEU A 235 23.51 -6.78 -7.96
C LEU A 235 24.47 -7.54 -8.89
N THR A 236 23.92 -8.27 -9.85
CA THR A 236 24.68 -9.01 -10.88
C THR A 236 25.12 -8.12 -12.06
N PHE A 237 24.77 -6.84 -12.02
CA PHE A 237 25.06 -5.84 -13.04
C PHE A 237 25.53 -4.54 -12.39
N LYS A 238 26.17 -3.69 -13.18
CA LYS A 238 26.75 -2.41 -12.77
C LYS A 238 26.06 -1.24 -13.47
N LEU A 239 26.35 -0.03 -13.00
CA LEU A 239 25.86 1.20 -13.63
C LEU A 239 26.29 1.31 -15.10
N GLU A 240 27.47 0.78 -15.42
CA GLU A 240 28.04 0.75 -16.76
C GLU A 240 27.19 -0.09 -17.73
N ASP A 241 26.59 -1.18 -17.25
CA ASP A 241 25.70 -2.02 -18.06
C ASP A 241 24.42 -1.26 -18.43
N LEU A 242 23.86 -0.49 -17.49
CA LEU A 242 22.71 0.38 -17.76
C LEU A 242 23.06 1.47 -18.79
N LYS A 243 24.24 2.09 -18.66
CA LYS A 243 24.72 3.09 -19.63
C LYS A 243 24.91 2.48 -21.03
N ALA A 244 25.47 1.28 -21.11
CA ALA A 244 25.65 0.57 -22.37
C ALA A 244 24.29 0.25 -23.03
N ALA A 245 23.31 -0.22 -22.24
CA ALA A 245 21.96 -0.51 -22.74
C ALA A 245 21.22 0.75 -23.21
N ILE A 246 21.34 1.87 -22.49
CA ILE A 246 20.83 3.18 -22.93
C ILE A 246 21.43 3.58 -24.27
N ARG A 247 22.75 3.45 -24.44
CA ARG A 247 23.43 3.76 -25.71
C ARG A 247 22.90 2.93 -26.87
N ILE A 248 22.63 1.63 -26.65
CA ILE A 248 22.02 0.76 -27.66
C ILE A 248 20.63 1.29 -28.04
N CYS A 249 19.78 1.60 -27.06
CA CYS A 249 18.44 2.14 -27.29
C CYS A 249 18.48 3.47 -28.05
N SER A 250 19.33 4.41 -27.61
CA SER A 250 19.52 5.71 -28.27
C SER A 250 19.98 5.54 -29.73
N GLN A 251 20.92 4.63 -30.00
CA GLN A 251 21.42 4.40 -31.35
C GLN A 251 20.33 3.81 -32.27
N GLN A 252 19.54 2.87 -31.78
CA GLN A 252 18.45 2.27 -32.56
C GLN A 252 17.35 3.28 -32.89
N LEU A 253 16.91 4.07 -31.91
CA LEU A 253 15.92 5.13 -32.13
C LEU A 253 16.45 6.23 -33.06
N THR A 254 17.73 6.58 -32.96
CA THR A 254 18.37 7.52 -33.89
C THR A 254 18.25 7.02 -35.33
N ASN A 255 18.62 5.76 -35.57
CA ASN A 255 18.54 5.13 -36.89
C ASN A 255 17.09 5.05 -37.39
N GLN A 256 16.14 4.68 -36.54
CA GLN A 256 14.71 4.63 -36.89
C GLN A 256 14.17 6.00 -37.28
N GLY A 257 14.46 7.05 -36.51
CA GLY A 257 14.04 8.40 -36.84
C GLY A 257 14.67 8.90 -38.15
N MET A 258 15.94 8.55 -38.41
CA MET A 258 16.59 8.84 -39.69
C MET A 258 15.95 8.11 -40.87
N LEU A 259 15.46 6.88 -40.69
CA LEU A 259 14.73 6.15 -41.72
C LEU A 259 13.41 6.84 -42.04
N GLU A 260 12.63 7.24 -41.04
CA GLU A 260 11.38 7.99 -41.25
C GLU A 260 11.63 9.35 -41.91
N TYR A 261 12.68 10.06 -41.48
CA TYR A 261 13.07 11.33 -42.07
C TYR A 261 13.39 11.18 -43.56
N ARG A 262 14.16 10.15 -43.95
CA ARG A 262 14.50 9.87 -45.36
C ARG A 262 13.30 9.49 -46.23
N LYS A 263 12.24 8.94 -45.63
CA LYS A 263 10.97 8.67 -46.32
C LYS A 263 10.10 9.93 -46.49
N GLY A 264 10.56 11.09 -46.00
CA GLY A 264 9.76 12.31 -45.93
C GLY A 264 8.73 12.31 -44.80
N ASN A 265 8.68 11.27 -43.96
CA ASN A 265 7.79 11.22 -42.80
C ASN A 265 8.39 12.01 -41.61
N LEU A 266 8.42 13.33 -41.75
CA LEU A 266 9.01 14.22 -40.73
C LEU A 266 8.33 14.10 -39.37
N LYS A 267 6.99 13.90 -39.33
CA LYS A 267 6.25 13.69 -38.07
C LYS A 267 6.67 12.39 -37.37
N GLY A 268 6.81 11.30 -38.13
CA GLY A 268 7.30 10.03 -37.59
C GLY A 268 8.73 10.13 -37.05
N ALA A 269 9.61 10.80 -37.78
CA ALA A 269 10.99 11.03 -37.33
C ALA A 269 11.05 11.81 -36.00
N ILE A 270 10.32 12.93 -35.92
CA ILE A 270 10.22 13.75 -34.70
C ILE A 270 9.70 12.91 -33.53
N SER A 271 8.62 12.14 -33.73
CA SER A 271 8.04 11.30 -32.68
C SER A 271 9.03 10.27 -32.14
N VAL A 272 9.81 9.62 -33.01
CA VAL A 272 10.83 8.65 -32.59
C VAL A 272 11.93 9.34 -31.79
N TRP A 273 12.44 10.48 -32.26
CA TRP A 273 13.48 11.24 -31.58
C TRP A 273 13.03 11.84 -30.24
N GLU A 274 11.79 12.30 -30.13
CA GLU A 274 11.21 12.74 -28.85
C GLU A 274 11.13 11.58 -27.84
N SER A 275 10.83 10.36 -28.31
CA SER A 275 10.82 9.18 -27.46
C SER A 275 12.22 8.82 -26.91
N LEU A 276 13.28 9.10 -27.68
CA LEU A 276 14.67 8.97 -27.25
C LEU A 276 15.00 9.99 -26.15
N LEU A 277 14.65 11.26 -26.34
CA LEU A 277 14.92 12.33 -25.38
C LEU A 277 14.23 12.12 -24.03
N ALA A 278 13.21 11.28 -23.95
CA ALA A 278 12.56 10.93 -22.69
C ALA A 278 13.46 10.16 -21.71
N PHE A 279 14.54 9.52 -22.18
CA PHE A 279 15.51 8.81 -21.34
C PHE A 279 16.97 9.23 -21.55
N ASP A 280 17.25 9.98 -22.62
CA ASP A 280 18.54 10.58 -22.93
C ASP A 280 18.37 12.08 -23.26
N PRO A 281 17.97 12.91 -22.27
CA PRO A 281 17.57 14.30 -22.49
C PRO A 281 18.74 15.22 -22.89
N ASP A 282 19.98 14.79 -22.68
CA ASP A 282 21.20 15.56 -22.96
C ASP A 282 21.73 15.31 -24.39
N ASN A 283 20.97 14.60 -25.23
CA ASN A 283 21.38 14.26 -26.59
C ASN A 283 21.20 15.44 -27.56
N ASP A 284 22.20 16.32 -27.63
CA ASP A 284 22.15 17.54 -28.44
C ASP A 284 22.05 17.28 -29.94
N GLN A 285 22.58 16.16 -30.44
CA GLN A 285 22.42 15.77 -31.84
C GLN A 285 20.95 15.53 -32.18
N ILE A 286 20.22 14.84 -31.30
CA ILE A 286 18.81 14.52 -31.52
C ILE A 286 17.92 15.76 -31.36
N LYS A 287 18.24 16.66 -30.43
CA LYS A 287 17.57 17.97 -30.32
C LYS A 287 17.65 18.76 -31.64
N LYS A 288 18.86 18.88 -32.21
CA LYS A 288 19.08 19.56 -33.50
C LYS A 288 18.35 18.89 -34.66
N ALA A 289 18.30 17.54 -34.67
CA ALA A 289 17.57 16.79 -35.69
C ALA A 289 16.05 17.08 -35.62
N ILE A 290 15.47 17.13 -34.42
CA ILE A 290 14.07 17.50 -34.21
C ILE A 290 13.81 18.94 -34.68
N GLU A 291 14.66 19.91 -34.32
CA GLU A 291 14.53 21.31 -34.74
C GLU A 291 14.53 21.43 -36.28
N THR A 292 15.48 20.77 -36.93
CA THR A 292 15.59 20.75 -38.40
C THR A 292 14.33 20.16 -39.05
N ALA A 293 13.86 19.01 -38.58
CA ALA A 293 12.65 18.39 -39.11
C ALA A 293 11.39 19.23 -38.84
N ARG A 294 11.31 19.94 -37.71
CA ARG A 294 10.20 20.86 -37.40
C ARG A 294 10.18 22.05 -38.35
N ALA A 295 11.34 22.65 -38.64
CA ALA A 295 11.46 23.76 -39.58
C ALA A 295 11.02 23.35 -41.01
N GLN A 296 11.47 22.20 -41.49
CA GLN A 296 11.04 21.66 -42.80
C GLN A 296 9.55 21.37 -42.84
N LEU A 297 8.98 20.79 -41.77
CA LEU A 297 7.56 20.50 -41.69
C LEU A 297 6.71 21.78 -41.73
N GLN A 298 7.21 22.92 -41.25
CA GLN A 298 6.54 24.21 -41.37
C GLN A 298 6.57 24.73 -42.81
N GLN A 299 7.71 24.64 -43.50
CA GLN A 299 7.85 25.05 -44.90
C GLN A 299 6.97 24.26 -45.87
N ILE A 300 6.68 22.99 -45.57
CA ILE A 300 5.78 22.17 -46.40
C ILE A 300 4.30 22.55 -46.19
N LYS A 301 3.96 23.17 -45.06
CA LYS A 301 2.58 23.57 -44.73
C LYS A 301 2.22 24.98 -45.17
N SER A 302 3.22 25.82 -45.45
CA SER A 302 3.08 27.17 -46.02
C SER A 302 2.92 27.10 -47.53
#